data_AF-A0A2V9XND5-F1
#
_entry.id   AF-A0A2V9XND5-F1
#
_cell.length_a   1.000
_cell.length_b   1.000
_cell.length_c   1.000
_cell.angle_alpha   90.00
_cell.angle_beta   90.00
_cell.angle_gamma   90.00
#
_symmetry.space_group_name_H-M   'P 1'
#
loop_
_entity.id
_entity.type
_entity.pdbx_description
1 polymer ?
#
loop_
_entity_poly.entity_id
_entity_poly.type
_entity_poly.pdbx_seq_one_letter_code
_entity_poly.pdbx_strand_id
1 'polypeptide(L)'
;MREALDQRLLNDLLEVRAIEGGPSIAELFTHIHFVRLVFVSEDAPEFARALPEKEWMFESNPDRIAQMLNDSAKVVRDAIKSRVESGRGMDLHYDHPILFLQHMIWHEGYHHGQIKLVLKLAGHPITDENAGPVTWDIWMRKK
;
A
#
# COMPACT_ATOMS: atom_id res chain seq x y z
N MET A 1 -29.71 4.63 -4.91
CA MET A 1 -29.75 5.25 -3.56
C MET A 1 -28.84 4.51 -2.57
N ARG A 2 -28.99 3.20 -2.38
CA ARG A 2 -28.09 2.37 -1.53
C ARG A 2 -26.62 2.45 -1.97
N GLU A 3 -26.34 2.25 -3.27
CA GLU A 3 -24.99 2.33 -3.85
C GLU A 3 -24.33 3.72 -3.70
N ALA A 4 -25.12 4.80 -3.79
CA ALA A 4 -24.63 6.17 -3.57
C ALA A 4 -24.37 6.48 -2.09
N LEU A 5 -25.12 5.86 -1.17
CA LEU A 5 -24.88 5.95 0.28
C LEU A 5 -23.64 5.16 0.67
N ASP A 6 -23.42 3.98 0.07
CA ASP A 6 -22.24 3.15 0.30
C ASP A 6 -20.97 3.84 -0.22
N GLN A 7 -21.04 4.48 -1.40
CA GLN A 7 -19.92 5.25 -1.94
C GLN A 7 -19.60 6.49 -1.10
N ARG A 8 -20.62 7.19 -0.61
CA ARG A 8 -20.42 8.35 0.27
C ARG A 8 -19.78 7.93 1.59
N LEU A 9 -20.24 6.84 2.20
CA LEU A 9 -19.65 6.30 3.41
C LEU A 9 -18.18 5.92 3.18
N LEU A 10 -17.87 5.31 2.04
CA LEU A 10 -16.51 4.94 1.67
C LEU A 10 -15.60 6.18 1.55
N ASN A 11 -16.10 7.24 0.91
CA ASN A 11 -15.37 8.51 0.78
C ASN A 11 -15.16 9.18 2.15
N ASP A 12 -16.19 9.19 3.01
CA ASP A 12 -16.09 9.78 4.35
C ASP A 12 -15.05 9.02 5.20
N LEU A 13 -14.94 7.69 5.05
CA LEU A 13 -13.92 6.88 5.73
C LEU A 13 -12.50 7.20 5.29
N LEU A 14 -12.29 7.61 4.03
CA LEU A 14 -10.96 7.97 3.53
C LEU A 14 -10.37 9.21 4.22
N GLU A 15 -11.20 10.08 4.78
CA GLU A 15 -10.77 11.28 5.49
C GLU A 15 -10.43 11.04 6.97
N VAL A 16 -10.85 9.90 7.54
CA VAL A 16 -10.69 9.61 8.95
C VAL A 16 -9.22 9.43 9.33
N ARG A 17 -8.86 9.92 10.53
CA ARG A 17 -7.52 9.87 11.13
C ARG A 17 -7.59 9.17 12.49
N ALA A 18 -6.50 8.53 12.92
CA ALA A 18 -6.42 7.92 14.25
C ALA A 18 -6.30 8.96 15.36
N ILE A 19 -5.55 10.04 15.07
CA ILE A 19 -5.30 11.16 15.96
C ILE A 19 -5.31 12.46 15.13
N GLU A 20 -5.56 13.58 15.81
CA GLU A 20 -5.42 14.91 15.21
C GLU A 20 -3.98 15.12 14.70
N GLY A 21 -3.85 15.68 13.50
CA GLY A 21 -2.55 15.92 12.83
C GLY A 21 -1.86 14.68 12.26
N GLY A 22 -2.34 13.46 12.54
CA GLY A 22 -1.86 12.22 11.91
C GLY A 22 -2.46 12.01 10.52
N PRO A 23 -1.93 11.09 9.68
CA PRO A 23 -2.42 10.90 8.32
C PRO A 23 -3.84 10.30 8.27
N SER A 24 -4.60 10.66 7.24
CA SER A 24 -5.88 10.03 6.94
C SER A 24 -5.69 8.65 6.31
N ILE A 25 -6.78 7.87 6.20
CA ILE A 25 -6.74 6.58 5.47
C ILE A 25 -6.31 6.78 4.01
N ALA A 26 -6.82 7.81 3.32
CA ALA A 26 -6.38 8.12 1.96
C ALA A 26 -4.88 8.45 1.91
N GLU A 27 -4.38 9.28 2.82
CA GLU A 27 -2.96 9.66 2.87
C GLU A 27 -2.06 8.45 3.19
N LEU A 28 -2.52 7.51 4.03
CA LEU A 28 -1.81 6.24 4.28
C LEU A 28 -1.71 5.40 3.00
N PHE A 29 -2.79 5.26 2.23
CA PHE A 29 -2.75 4.51 0.98
C PHE A 29 -1.85 5.16 -0.08
N THR A 30 -1.93 6.48 -0.25
CA THR A 30 -1.08 7.18 -1.22
C THR A 30 0.38 7.21 -0.79
N HIS A 31 0.67 7.18 0.52
CA HIS A 31 2.02 7.00 1.04
C HIS A 31 2.60 5.63 0.69
N ILE A 32 1.83 4.54 0.84
CA ILE A 32 2.26 3.20 0.39
C ILE A 32 2.62 3.22 -1.11
N HIS A 33 1.76 3.82 -1.94
CA HIS A 33 2.03 3.98 -3.37
C HIS A 33 3.32 4.78 -3.63
N PHE A 34 3.49 5.93 -2.96
CA PHE A 34 4.67 6.79 -3.09
C PHE A 34 5.96 6.06 -2.71
N VAL A 35 5.98 5.41 -1.53
CA VAL A 35 7.16 4.70 -1.01
C VAL A 35 7.59 3.58 -1.95
N ARG A 36 6.65 2.81 -2.48
CA ARG A 36 6.95 1.77 -3.47
C ARG A 36 7.66 2.35 -4.70
N LEU A 37 7.19 3.48 -5.22
CA LEU A 37 7.76 4.07 -6.42
C LEU A 37 9.11 4.76 -6.17
N VAL A 38 9.29 5.46 -5.04
CA VAL A 38 10.55 6.16 -4.76
C VAL A 38 11.68 5.15 -4.53
N PHE A 39 11.43 4.09 -3.76
CA PHE A 39 12.43 3.04 -3.57
C PHE A 39 12.77 2.35 -4.89
N VAL A 40 11.80 2.01 -5.73
CA VAL A 40 12.12 1.44 -7.05
C VAL A 40 12.92 2.42 -7.91
N SER A 41 12.62 3.71 -7.87
CA SER A 41 13.38 4.72 -8.62
C SER A 41 14.84 4.80 -8.18
N GLU A 42 15.11 4.55 -6.91
CA GLU A 42 16.46 4.61 -6.31
C GLU A 42 17.24 3.31 -6.47
N ASP A 43 16.56 2.18 -6.29
CA ASP A 43 17.16 0.85 -6.21
C ASP A 43 17.10 0.03 -7.52
N ALA A 44 16.18 0.36 -8.42
CA ALA A 44 16.02 -0.27 -9.72
C ALA A 44 15.48 0.73 -10.76
N PRO A 45 16.24 1.80 -11.08
CA PRO A 45 15.79 2.93 -11.88
C PRO A 45 15.28 2.55 -13.28
N GLU A 46 15.70 1.40 -13.84
CA GLU A 46 15.18 0.89 -15.10
C GLU A 46 13.69 0.51 -15.05
N PHE A 47 13.11 0.37 -13.86
CA PHE A 47 11.68 0.16 -13.61
C PHE A 47 10.95 1.41 -13.12
N ALA A 48 11.65 2.55 -12.98
CA ALA A 48 11.09 3.76 -12.43
C ALA A 48 9.85 4.23 -13.21
N ARG A 49 8.89 4.79 -12.46
CA ARG A 49 7.70 5.47 -12.99
C ARG A 49 7.67 6.91 -12.50
N ALA A 50 6.77 7.71 -13.07
CA ALA A 50 6.53 9.05 -12.58
C ALA A 50 6.15 9.00 -11.08
N LEU A 51 6.89 9.75 -10.27
CA LEU A 51 6.60 9.91 -8.85
C LEU A 51 5.45 10.90 -8.65
N PRO A 52 4.58 10.68 -7.66
CA PRO A 52 3.68 11.73 -7.20
C PRO A 52 4.45 12.98 -6.79
N GLU A 53 3.84 14.16 -6.97
CA GLU A 53 4.49 15.45 -6.68
C GLU A 53 4.89 15.61 -5.20
N LYS A 54 4.15 14.98 -4.29
CA LYS A 54 4.41 14.99 -2.86
C LYS A 54 4.09 13.65 -2.22
N GLU A 55 4.77 13.37 -1.12
CA GLU A 55 4.41 12.31 -0.20
C GLU A 55 3.11 12.69 0.54
N TRP A 56 2.28 11.70 0.89
CA TRP A 56 1.00 11.91 1.62
C TRP A 56 -0.04 12.74 0.84
N MET A 57 -0.27 12.41 -0.43
CA MET A 57 -1.35 13.04 -1.20
C MET A 57 -2.72 12.58 -0.70
N PHE A 58 -3.66 13.50 -0.54
CA PHE A 58 -5.05 13.10 -0.37
C PHE A 58 -5.65 12.75 -1.74
N GLU A 59 -6.25 11.56 -1.83
CA GLU A 59 -7.03 11.09 -2.98
C GLU A 59 -8.40 10.62 -2.46
N SER A 60 -9.47 11.17 -3.00
CA SER A 60 -10.83 10.87 -2.52
C SER A 60 -11.52 9.78 -3.33
N ASN A 61 -10.97 9.37 -4.47
CA ASN A 61 -11.53 8.32 -5.30
C ASN A 61 -10.93 6.95 -4.95
N PRO A 62 -11.72 6.02 -4.37
CA PRO A 62 -11.25 4.68 -4.00
C PRO A 62 -10.75 3.86 -5.19
N ASP A 63 -11.38 3.97 -6.37
CA ASP A 63 -10.96 3.24 -7.57
C ASP A 63 -9.59 3.72 -8.05
N ARG A 64 -9.35 5.03 -7.94
CA ARG A 64 -8.05 5.63 -8.27
C ARG A 64 -6.98 5.19 -7.28
N ILE A 65 -7.28 5.14 -5.97
CA ILE A 65 -6.39 4.58 -4.96
C ILE A 65 -6.06 3.12 -5.28
N ALA A 66 -7.06 2.30 -5.56
CA ALA A 66 -6.87 0.89 -5.90
C ALA A 66 -5.97 0.74 -7.15
N GLN A 67 -6.19 1.55 -8.19
CA GLN A 67 -5.36 1.56 -9.39
C GLN A 67 -3.90 1.95 -9.05
N MET A 68 -3.68 3.02 -8.29
CA MET A 68 -2.35 3.45 -7.84
C MET A 68 -1.62 2.33 -7.07
N LEU A 69 -2.32 1.66 -6.17
CA LEU A 69 -1.76 0.56 -5.39
C LEU A 69 -1.43 -0.65 -6.27
N ASN A 70 -2.29 -1.02 -7.20
CA ASN A 70 -2.04 -2.12 -8.14
C ASN A 70 -0.86 -1.83 -9.06
N ASP A 71 -0.76 -0.61 -9.58
CA ASP A 71 0.32 -0.22 -10.49
C ASP A 71 1.68 -0.20 -9.77
N SER A 72 1.73 0.41 -8.58
CA SER A 72 2.95 0.43 -7.76
C SER A 72 3.38 -0.97 -7.30
N ALA A 73 2.44 -1.82 -6.91
CA ALA A 73 2.74 -3.21 -6.56
C ALA A 73 3.31 -4.00 -7.75
N LYS A 74 2.78 -3.78 -8.95
CA LYS A 74 3.31 -4.36 -10.20
C LYS A 74 4.75 -3.89 -10.46
N VAL A 75 5.03 -2.59 -10.30
CA VAL A 75 6.38 -2.03 -10.48
C VAL A 75 7.39 -2.67 -9.53
N VAL A 76 7.05 -2.78 -8.23
CA VAL A 76 7.89 -3.44 -7.22
C VAL A 76 8.14 -4.91 -7.59
N ARG A 77 7.08 -5.64 -7.95
CA ARG A 77 7.18 -7.06 -8.35
C ARG A 77 8.10 -7.22 -9.57
N ASP A 78 7.92 -6.40 -10.60
CA ASP A 78 8.68 -6.52 -11.85
C ASP A 78 10.18 -6.20 -11.60
N ALA A 79 10.48 -5.20 -10.76
CA ALA A 79 11.84 -4.87 -10.34
C ALA A 79 12.51 -6.02 -9.57
N ILE A 80 11.85 -6.53 -8.52
CA ILE A 80 12.37 -7.64 -7.70
C ILE A 80 12.58 -8.89 -8.55
N LYS A 81 11.59 -9.25 -9.38
CA LYS A 81 11.68 -10.42 -10.26
C LYS A 81 12.90 -10.33 -11.18
N SER A 82 13.06 -9.19 -11.87
CA SER A 82 14.19 -8.97 -12.76
C SER A 82 15.54 -9.09 -12.06
N ARG A 83 15.68 -8.47 -10.89
CA ARG A 83 16.94 -8.49 -10.12
C ARG A 83 17.25 -9.89 -9.58
N VAL A 84 16.23 -10.64 -9.14
CA VAL A 84 16.39 -12.05 -8.73
C VAL A 84 16.80 -12.94 -9.91
N GLU A 85 16.10 -12.85 -11.04
CA GLU A 85 16.37 -13.69 -12.22
C GLU A 85 17.75 -13.39 -12.86
N SER A 86 18.22 -12.15 -12.76
CA SER A 86 19.55 -11.75 -13.24
C SER A 86 20.68 -11.94 -12.22
N GLY A 87 20.37 -12.30 -10.97
CA GLY A 87 21.36 -12.40 -9.90
C GLY A 87 22.02 -11.07 -9.52
N ARG A 88 21.33 -9.95 -9.75
CA ARG A 88 21.83 -8.59 -9.47
C ARG A 88 21.25 -8.09 -8.14
N GLY A 89 22.06 -7.36 -7.36
CA GLY A 89 21.60 -6.63 -6.18
C GLY A 89 20.68 -5.45 -6.53
N MET A 90 20.19 -4.73 -5.52
CA MET A 90 19.59 -3.41 -5.73
C MET A 90 20.67 -2.33 -5.75
N ASP A 91 20.36 -1.16 -6.31
CA ASP A 91 21.39 -0.17 -6.66
C ASP A 91 21.81 0.74 -5.49
N LEU A 92 20.96 1.00 -4.49
CA LEU A 92 21.26 1.98 -3.45
C LEU A 92 21.17 1.45 -2.02
N HIS A 93 20.06 0.83 -1.63
CA HIS A 93 19.76 0.51 -0.23
C HIS A 93 19.96 -0.96 0.13
N TYR A 94 19.84 -1.87 -0.83
CA TYR A 94 19.80 -3.31 -0.55
C TYR A 94 20.74 -4.13 -1.42
N ASP A 95 21.68 -4.83 -0.79
CA ASP A 95 22.62 -5.71 -1.52
C ASP A 95 21.93 -6.92 -2.19
N HIS A 96 20.70 -7.26 -1.78
CA HIS A 96 19.93 -8.36 -2.36
C HIS A 96 18.43 -8.02 -2.50
N PRO A 97 17.76 -8.39 -3.62
CA PRO A 97 16.36 -8.04 -3.87
C PRO A 97 15.36 -8.55 -2.82
N ILE A 98 15.68 -9.65 -2.13
CA ILE A 98 14.85 -10.17 -1.03
C ILE A 98 14.80 -9.21 0.16
N LEU A 99 15.88 -8.46 0.45
CA LEU A 99 15.89 -7.48 1.53
C LEU A 99 14.95 -6.30 1.20
N PHE A 100 14.94 -5.88 -0.07
CA PHE A 100 13.96 -4.90 -0.54
C PHE A 100 12.52 -5.42 -0.43
N LEU A 101 12.25 -6.67 -0.85
CA LEU A 101 10.95 -7.30 -0.69
C LEU A 101 10.50 -7.35 0.78
N GLN A 102 11.41 -7.70 1.69
CA GLN A 102 11.15 -7.74 3.12
C GLN A 102 10.77 -6.35 3.65
N HIS A 103 11.47 -5.29 3.22
CA HIS A 103 11.08 -3.93 3.58
C HIS A 103 9.65 -3.62 3.12
N MET A 104 9.30 -3.91 1.86
CA MET A 104 7.95 -3.64 1.35
C MET A 104 6.87 -4.40 2.13
N ILE A 105 7.08 -5.67 2.47
CA ILE A 105 6.13 -6.45 3.27
C ILE A 105 5.95 -5.82 4.66
N TRP A 106 7.04 -5.44 5.33
CA TRP A 106 6.97 -4.85 6.66
C TRP A 106 6.30 -3.45 6.65
N HIS A 107 6.70 -2.60 5.71
CA HIS A 107 6.15 -1.25 5.54
C HIS A 107 4.64 -1.30 5.28
N GLU A 108 4.19 -2.16 4.38
CA GLU A 108 2.76 -2.34 4.10
C GLU A 108 2.02 -2.92 5.29
N GLY A 109 2.59 -3.90 5.99
CA GLY A 109 2.02 -4.45 7.22
C GLY A 109 1.84 -3.39 8.31
N TYR A 110 2.83 -2.51 8.48
CA TYR A 110 2.80 -1.41 9.42
C TYR A 110 1.65 -0.43 9.12
N HIS A 111 1.51 0.03 7.87
CA HIS A 111 0.45 0.97 7.49
C HIS A 111 -0.94 0.31 7.41
N HIS A 112 -1.04 -0.96 7.00
CA HIS A 112 -2.30 -1.71 7.13
C HIS A 112 -2.78 -1.79 8.58
N GLY A 113 -1.85 -1.98 9.53
CA GLY A 113 -2.17 -1.94 10.96
C GLY A 113 -2.76 -0.59 11.39
N GLN A 114 -2.16 0.52 10.92
CA GLN A 114 -2.69 1.86 11.17
C GLN A 114 -4.09 2.05 10.57
N ILE A 115 -4.31 1.66 9.31
CA ILE A 115 -5.64 1.75 8.66
C ILE A 115 -6.68 0.92 9.42
N LYS A 116 -6.35 -0.31 9.81
CA LYS A 116 -7.25 -1.17 10.60
C LYS A 116 -7.59 -0.53 11.95
N LEU A 117 -6.65 0.16 12.59
CA LEU A 117 -6.89 0.88 13.84
C LEU A 117 -7.81 2.08 13.63
N VAL A 118 -7.56 2.90 12.60
CA VAL A 118 -8.40 4.07 12.27
C VAL A 118 -9.86 3.63 12.03
N LEU A 119 -10.05 2.57 11.24
CA LEU A 119 -11.38 2.02 10.94
C LEU A 119 -12.09 1.51 12.20
N LYS A 120 -11.38 0.85 13.12
CA LYS A 120 -11.94 0.44 14.42
C LYS A 120 -12.39 1.63 15.26
N LEU A 121 -11.56 2.68 15.34
CA LEU A 121 -11.89 3.89 16.10
C LEU A 121 -13.10 4.64 15.51
N ALA A 122 -13.28 4.59 14.19
CA ALA A 122 -14.45 5.14 13.50
C ALA A 122 -15.72 4.28 13.60
N GLY A 123 -15.69 3.13 14.28
CA GLY A 123 -16.84 2.24 14.40
C GLY A 123 -17.08 1.35 13.17
N HIS A 124 -16.12 1.24 12.27
CA HIS A 124 -16.16 0.42 11.05
C HIS A 124 -15.08 -0.67 11.04
N PRO A 125 -15.04 -1.59 12.02
CA PRO A 125 -14.01 -2.62 12.08
C PRO A 125 -14.06 -3.56 10.86
N ILE A 126 -12.90 -3.86 10.27
CA ILE A 126 -12.78 -4.94 9.27
C ILE A 126 -12.82 -6.29 10.00
N THR A 127 -13.78 -7.14 9.65
CA THR A 127 -13.91 -8.52 10.16
C THR A 127 -12.78 -9.40 9.63
N ASP A 128 -12.47 -10.48 10.34
CA ASP A 128 -11.47 -11.45 9.84
C ASP A 128 -11.95 -12.21 8.60
N GLU A 129 -13.27 -12.37 8.42
CA GLU A 129 -13.86 -12.92 7.20
C GLU A 129 -13.55 -12.06 5.97
N ASN A 130 -13.57 -10.72 6.12
CA ASN A 130 -13.24 -9.80 5.04
C ASN A 130 -11.73 -9.59 4.89
N ALA A 131 -10.99 -9.52 6.01
CA ALA A 131 -9.55 -9.26 6.00
C ALA A 131 -8.73 -10.51 5.62
N GLY A 132 -9.13 -11.70 6.09
CA GLY A 132 -8.37 -12.95 5.95
C GLY A 132 -7.98 -13.28 4.52
N PRO A 133 -8.94 -13.34 3.57
CA PRO A 133 -8.68 -13.67 2.17
C PRO A 133 -7.67 -12.75 1.48
N VAL A 134 -7.53 -11.50 1.92
CA VAL A 134 -6.65 -10.49 1.32
C VAL A 134 -5.39 -10.21 2.15
N THR A 135 -5.20 -10.88 3.29
CA THR A 135 -4.03 -10.69 4.16
C THR A 135 -3.37 -12.02 4.51
N TRP A 136 -3.92 -12.72 5.48
CA TRP A 136 -3.30 -13.88 6.12
C TRP A 136 -3.47 -15.18 5.34
N ASP A 137 -4.61 -15.34 4.65
CA ASP A 137 -4.97 -16.60 3.97
C ASP A 137 -4.13 -16.81 2.71
N ILE A 138 -3.57 -15.73 2.17
CA ILE A 138 -2.64 -15.76 1.04
C ILE A 138 -1.37 -16.56 1.41
N TRP A 139 -0.91 -16.43 2.65
CA TRP A 139 0.35 -17.02 3.12
C TRP A 139 0.15 -18.35 3.86
N MET A 140 -1.07 -18.60 4.36
CA MET A 140 -1.37 -19.75 5.19
C MET A 140 -2.29 -20.74 4.49
N ARG A 141 -1.83 -21.98 4.33
CA ARG A 141 -2.73 -23.10 4.02
C ARG A 141 -3.57 -23.42 5.25
N LYS A 142 -4.75 -22.83 5.34
CA LYS A 142 -5.77 -23.18 6.33
C LYS A 142 -6.38 -24.54 5.94
N LYS A 143 -6.50 -25.43 6.93
CA LYS A 143 -7.10 -26.76 6.76
C LYS A 143 -8.62 -26.68 6.75
#